data_AF-A0A3M1HT13-F1
#
_entry.id   AF-A0A3M1HT13-F1
#
_cell.length_a   1.000
_cell.length_b   1.000
_cell.length_c   1.000
_cell.angle_alpha   90.00
_cell.angle_beta   90.00
_cell.angle_gamma   90.00
#
_symmetry.space_group_name_H-M   'P 1'
#
loop_
_entity.id
_entity.type
_entity.pdbx_description
1 polymer ?
#
loop_
_entity_poly.entity_id
_entity_poly.type
_entity_poly.pdbx_seq_one_letter_code
_entity_poly.pdbx_strand_id
1 'polypeptide(L)'
;MEQILLANWLTLLSMVFLLFLSAFFSSSETALFSLRPQDLKAREDQPIARILTQLLQSPHRLLITILFCNMVVNLLFFSLSLSLESFVKDHYGPWGVGLLGALTIIGVIVFGEVTPKAIALIIPYPIASLAALPLKLIQQIFSPLVIFLEGLSHSLLESFGWAKKKPMDIQEIKEMMESERAREFLKPHEAEFIAEALDLELIQIKEVMIPRVQVISIDWDEANYEYIYSLMKEHRHSYYPVYRENIDNIVGILKGKECLLKGEKDFSLKEFLLPPFYISEYSNLSYGILFFKEKKVPMAIVVDEYGGFSGIVTLEDIMEEVFGEIQDEFDKPFEKVKRIHENLFIIPGNLSLRDLEELLEIPIDHTKVTTVSGWICSKLDRLPQRGDVVRCQSFEIEVIRTKEHRVTRALVRKIKDHV
;
A
#
# COMPACT_ATOMS: atom_id res chain seq x y z
N MET A 1 -10.02 68.07 20.06
CA MET A 1 -8.72 67.40 20.28
C MET A 1 -8.91 66.08 21.01
N GLU A 2 -9.58 66.07 22.17
CA GLU A 2 -9.83 64.82 22.93
C GLU A 2 -10.61 63.74 22.17
N GLN A 3 -11.66 64.09 21.39
CA GLN A 3 -12.40 63.10 20.60
C GLN A 3 -11.56 62.43 19.50
N ILE A 4 -10.61 63.15 18.90
CA ILE A 4 -9.71 62.62 17.86
C ILE A 4 -8.67 61.70 18.50
N LEU A 5 -8.13 62.08 19.65
CA LEU A 5 -7.19 61.25 20.42
C LEU A 5 -7.85 59.95 20.90
N LEU A 6 -9.10 60.02 21.38
CA LEU A 6 -9.84 58.85 21.82
C LEU A 6 -10.17 57.90 20.67
N ALA A 7 -10.52 58.43 19.49
CA ALA A 7 -10.73 57.64 18.27
C ALA A 7 -9.45 56.92 17.82
N ASN A 8 -8.31 57.60 17.84
CA ASN A 8 -7.02 57.00 17.47
C ASN A 8 -6.60 55.88 18.42
N TRP A 9 -6.83 56.04 19.74
CA TRP A 9 -6.53 54.99 20.72
C TRP A 9 -7.40 53.75 20.50
N LEU A 10 -8.69 53.95 20.19
CA LEU A 10 -9.61 52.85 19.87
C LEU A 10 -9.19 52.13 18.58
N THR A 11 -8.74 52.86 17.56
CA THR A 11 -8.20 52.28 16.31
C THR A 11 -6.96 51.43 16.61
N LEU A 12 -6.01 51.93 17.40
CA LEU A 12 -4.81 51.17 17.78
C LEU A 12 -5.14 49.90 18.57
N LEU A 13 -6.07 49.99 19.53
CA LEU A 13 -6.54 48.83 20.29
C LEU A 13 -7.19 47.79 19.37
N SER A 14 -8.01 48.24 18.43
CA SER A 14 -8.65 47.38 17.43
C SER A 14 -7.64 46.72 16.50
N MET A 15 -6.59 47.44 16.09
CA MET A 15 -5.50 46.88 15.30
C MET A 15 -4.74 45.80 16.06
N VAL A 16 -4.42 46.02 17.33
CA VAL A 16 -3.78 44.99 18.17
C VAL A 16 -4.66 43.74 18.28
N PHE A 17 -5.96 43.92 18.49
CA PHE A 17 -6.92 42.80 18.52
C PHE A 17 -6.97 42.04 17.18
N LEU A 18 -7.03 42.75 16.05
CA LEU A 18 -7.01 42.13 14.72
C LEU A 18 -5.69 41.38 14.46
N LEU A 19 -4.56 41.89 14.94
CA LEU A 19 -3.27 41.21 14.82
C LEU A 19 -3.26 39.89 15.58
N PHE A 20 -3.83 39.85 16.79
CA PHE A 20 -4.02 38.58 17.53
C PHE A 20 -4.94 37.62 16.79
N LEU A 21 -6.00 38.13 16.17
CA LEU A 21 -6.95 37.30 15.43
C LEU A 21 -6.32 36.73 14.14
N SER A 22 -5.48 37.50 13.45
CA SER A 22 -4.65 37.05 12.32
C SER A 22 -3.70 35.93 12.77
N ALA A 23 -2.99 36.15 13.87
CA ALA A 23 -2.12 35.16 14.48
C ALA A 23 -2.86 33.86 14.85
N PHE A 24 -4.08 33.99 15.41
CA PHE A 24 -4.93 32.85 15.74
C PHE A 24 -5.29 32.03 14.49
N PHE A 25 -5.78 32.65 13.42
CA PHE A 25 -6.16 31.91 12.20
C PHE A 25 -4.95 31.26 11.53
N SER A 26 -3.86 32.01 11.40
CA SER A 26 -2.61 31.55 10.78
C SER A 26 -1.95 30.38 11.53
N SER A 27 -1.88 30.47 12.87
CA SER A 27 -1.37 29.37 13.70
C SER A 27 -2.32 28.16 13.71
N SER A 28 -3.63 28.38 13.70
CA SER A 28 -4.62 27.30 13.66
C SER A 28 -4.55 26.50 12.38
N GLU A 29 -4.41 27.17 11.22
CA GLU A 29 -4.16 26.53 9.92
C GLU A 29 -2.97 25.57 10.02
N THR A 30 -1.82 26.11 10.41
CA THR A 30 -0.57 25.34 10.45
C THR A 30 -0.63 24.22 11.47
N ALA A 31 -1.20 24.46 12.65
CA ALA A 31 -1.34 23.46 13.71
C ALA A 31 -2.24 22.30 13.26
N LEU A 32 -3.43 22.60 12.70
CA LEU A 32 -4.38 21.58 12.25
C LEU A 32 -3.79 20.67 11.16
N PHE A 33 -3.11 21.25 10.17
CA PHE A 33 -2.52 20.48 9.06
C PHE A 33 -1.17 19.85 9.40
N SER A 34 -0.58 20.16 10.55
CA SER A 34 0.64 19.51 11.07
C SER A 34 0.35 18.41 12.10
N LEU A 35 -0.91 18.23 12.51
CA LEU A 35 -1.31 17.16 13.42
C LEU A 35 -1.05 15.79 12.80
N ARG A 36 -0.42 14.89 13.55
CA ARG A 36 -0.29 13.49 13.14
C ARG A 36 -1.51 12.69 13.61
N PRO A 37 -1.88 11.61 12.92
CA PRO A 37 -3.02 10.76 13.30
C PRO A 37 -2.88 10.17 14.71
N GLN A 38 -1.65 9.87 15.12
CA GLN A 38 -1.31 9.37 16.46
C GLN A 38 -1.65 10.38 17.55
N ASP A 39 -1.50 11.69 17.28
CA ASP A 39 -1.79 12.74 18.25
C ASP A 39 -3.29 12.80 18.60
N LEU A 40 -4.15 12.41 17.65
CA LEU A 40 -5.61 12.32 17.81
C LEU A 40 -6.05 10.97 18.38
N LYS A 41 -5.52 9.85 17.87
CA LYS A 41 -5.84 8.49 18.36
C LYS A 41 -5.50 8.31 19.83
N ALA A 42 -4.36 8.84 20.28
CA ALA A 42 -3.95 8.78 21.68
C ALA A 42 -4.91 9.50 22.66
N ARG A 43 -5.86 10.30 22.14
CA ARG A 43 -6.75 11.17 22.92
C ARG A 43 -8.21 11.05 22.46
N GLU A 44 -8.58 9.93 21.85
CA GLU A 44 -9.91 9.71 21.26
C GLU A 44 -11.08 9.83 22.27
N ASP A 45 -10.79 9.59 23.55
CA ASP A 45 -11.72 9.77 24.66
C ASP A 45 -12.02 11.25 24.97
N GLN A 46 -11.19 12.18 24.50
CA GLN A 46 -11.37 13.61 24.76
C GLN A 46 -12.35 14.24 23.76
N PRO A 47 -13.32 15.06 24.22
CA PRO A 47 -14.30 15.69 23.34
C PRO A 47 -13.65 16.63 22.31
N ILE A 48 -12.54 17.27 22.68
CA ILE A 48 -11.79 18.18 21.79
C ILE A 48 -11.15 17.40 20.64
N ALA A 49 -10.58 16.22 20.90
CA ALA A 49 -10.00 15.38 19.85
C ALA A 49 -11.07 14.95 18.83
N ARG A 50 -12.29 14.62 19.28
CA ARG A 50 -13.41 14.31 18.40
C ARG A 50 -13.82 15.49 17.52
N ILE A 51 -13.81 16.71 18.06
CA ILE A 51 -14.08 17.93 17.29
C ILE A 51 -12.99 18.15 16.24
N LEU A 52 -11.72 18.01 16.61
CA LEU A 52 -10.61 18.10 15.66
C LEU A 52 -10.75 17.08 14.53
N THR A 53 -11.09 15.83 14.85
CA THR A 53 -11.36 14.80 13.84
C THR A 53 -12.51 15.20 12.92
N GLN A 54 -13.62 15.74 13.45
CA GLN A 54 -14.74 16.23 12.64
C GLN A 54 -14.33 17.37 11.70
N LEU A 55 -13.54 18.33 12.19
CA LEU A 55 -13.03 19.43 11.36
C LEU A 55 -12.14 18.91 10.23
N LEU A 56 -11.27 17.94 10.53
CA LEU A 56 -10.32 17.35 9.57
C LEU A 56 -10.97 16.36 8.59
N GLN A 57 -12.21 15.92 8.80
CA GLN A 57 -12.97 15.12 7.82
C GLN A 57 -13.35 15.92 6.57
N SER A 58 -13.36 17.25 6.64
CA SER A 58 -13.62 18.14 5.50
C SER A 58 -12.50 19.18 5.37
N PRO A 59 -11.26 18.75 5.07
CA PRO A 59 -10.08 19.61 5.13
C PRO A 59 -10.18 20.78 4.15
N HIS A 60 -10.78 20.56 2.97
CA HIS A 60 -10.98 21.60 1.97
C HIS A 60 -11.86 22.75 2.49
N ARG A 61 -13.01 22.43 3.09
CA ARG A 61 -13.94 23.42 3.66
C ARG A 61 -13.32 24.17 4.82
N LEU A 62 -12.60 23.45 5.68
CA LEU A 62 -11.89 24.04 6.81
C LEU A 62 -10.82 25.03 6.33
N LEU A 63 -10.01 24.63 5.35
CA LEU A 63 -8.96 25.45 4.76
C LEU A 63 -9.54 26.74 4.15
N ILE A 64 -10.58 26.62 3.31
CA ILE A 64 -11.25 27.79 2.71
C ILE A 64 -11.77 28.74 3.81
N THR A 65 -12.39 28.19 4.85
CA THR A 65 -12.94 28.99 5.96
C THR A 65 -11.83 29.76 6.68
N ILE A 66 -10.75 29.08 7.07
CA ILE A 66 -9.64 29.71 7.83
C ILE A 66 -8.95 30.78 6.97
N LEU A 67 -8.66 30.47 5.69
CA LEU A 67 -8.04 31.41 4.77
C LEU A 67 -8.92 32.64 4.55
N PHE A 68 -10.23 32.45 4.35
CA PHE A 68 -11.17 33.55 4.19
C PHE A 68 -11.20 34.44 5.44
N CYS A 69 -11.34 33.86 6.63
CA CYS A 69 -11.33 34.63 7.87
C CYS A 69 -10.01 35.38 8.07
N ASN A 70 -8.87 34.73 7.82
CA ASN A 70 -7.56 35.37 7.91
C ASN A 70 -7.44 36.55 6.93
N MET A 71 -7.88 36.38 5.69
CA MET A 71 -7.88 37.44 4.68
C MET A 71 -8.77 38.62 5.10
N VAL A 72 -9.97 38.35 5.63
CA VAL A 72 -10.88 39.41 6.12
C VAL A 72 -10.23 40.19 7.26
N VAL A 73 -9.62 39.51 8.23
CA VAL A 73 -8.95 40.15 9.37
C VAL A 73 -7.77 41.00 8.91
N ASN A 74 -6.91 40.48 8.03
CA ASN A 74 -5.79 41.22 7.47
C ASN A 74 -6.27 42.45 6.69
N LEU A 75 -7.33 42.32 5.89
CA LEU A 75 -7.91 43.43 5.15
C LEU A 75 -8.47 44.52 6.07
N LEU A 76 -9.16 44.13 7.15
CA LEU A 76 -9.65 45.07 8.15
C LEU A 76 -8.49 45.78 8.87
N PHE A 77 -7.41 45.07 9.17
CA PHE A 77 -6.21 45.66 9.77
C PHE A 77 -5.57 46.71 8.86
N PHE A 78 -5.42 46.41 7.56
CA PHE A 78 -4.94 47.38 6.57
C PHE A 78 -5.89 48.58 6.45
N SER A 79 -7.20 48.35 6.40
CA SER A 79 -8.21 49.42 6.33
C SER A 79 -8.16 50.36 7.54
N LEU A 80 -8.01 49.80 8.76
CA LEU A 80 -7.81 50.60 9.96
C LEU A 80 -6.47 51.35 9.98
N SER A 81 -5.41 50.76 9.43
CA SER A 81 -4.14 51.46 9.26
C SER A 81 -4.28 52.66 8.34
N LEU A 82 -5.06 52.56 7.26
CA LEU A 82 -5.30 53.68 6.33
C LEU A 82 -6.10 54.81 6.97
N SER A 83 -6.99 54.53 7.93
CA SER A 83 -7.73 55.59 8.62
C SER A 83 -6.83 56.49 9.48
N LEU A 84 -5.64 56.01 9.86
CA LEU A 84 -4.61 56.78 10.57
C LEU A 84 -3.73 57.63 9.62
N GLU A 85 -3.87 57.48 8.30
CA GLU A 85 -3.02 58.15 7.31
C GLU A 85 -3.06 59.67 7.44
N SER A 86 -4.26 60.26 7.55
CA SER A 86 -4.43 61.72 7.67
C SER A 86 -3.72 62.26 8.91
N PHE A 87 -3.92 61.59 10.05
CA PHE A 87 -3.27 61.96 11.31
C PHE A 87 -1.74 61.90 11.23
N VAL A 88 -1.20 60.83 10.65
CA VAL A 88 0.25 60.65 10.49
C VAL A 88 0.82 61.66 9.50
N LYS A 89 0.11 61.93 8.40
CA LYS A 89 0.50 62.93 7.41
C LYS A 89 0.56 64.33 8.00
N ASP A 90 -0.39 64.70 8.85
CA ASP A 90 -0.45 66.03 9.47
C ASP A 90 0.69 66.26 10.48
N HIS A 91 1.15 65.21 11.17
CA HIS A 91 2.20 65.32 12.20
C HIS A 91 3.61 65.01 11.70
N TYR A 92 3.75 64.06 10.77
CA TYR A 92 5.03 63.53 10.31
C TYR A 92 5.27 63.76 8.80
N GLY A 93 4.29 64.31 8.07
CA GLY A 93 4.41 64.55 6.64
C GLY A 93 4.28 63.27 5.78
N PRO A 94 4.47 63.40 4.45
CA PRO A 94 4.24 62.29 3.50
C PRO A 94 5.11 61.06 3.74
N TRP A 95 6.35 61.22 4.23
CA TRP A 95 7.24 60.09 4.51
C TRP A 95 6.73 59.24 5.68
N GLY A 96 6.04 59.85 6.65
CA GLY A 96 5.43 59.16 7.79
C GLY A 96 4.33 58.18 7.36
N VAL A 97 3.57 58.53 6.32
CA VAL A 97 2.56 57.64 5.73
C VAL A 97 3.21 56.40 5.11
N GLY A 98 4.30 56.59 4.36
CA GLY A 98 5.06 55.48 3.80
C GLY A 98 5.61 54.54 4.88
N LEU A 99 6.13 55.12 5.98
CA LEU A 99 6.60 54.34 7.12
C LEU A 99 5.47 53.57 7.82
N LEU A 100 4.29 54.19 8.00
CA LEU A 100 3.11 53.53 8.54
C LEU A 100 2.73 52.31 7.69
N GLY A 101 2.64 52.47 6.37
CA GLY A 101 2.34 51.36 5.46
C GLY A 101 3.35 50.22 5.57
N ALA A 102 4.65 50.52 5.61
CA ALA A 102 5.70 49.52 5.78
C ALA A 102 5.59 48.79 7.13
N LEU A 103 5.38 49.52 8.23
CA LEU A 103 5.22 48.94 9.57
C LEU A 103 3.97 48.08 9.68
N THR A 104 2.87 48.47 9.02
CA THR A 104 1.63 47.68 8.97
C THR A 104 1.86 46.34 8.25
N ILE A 105 2.54 46.35 7.10
CA ILE A 105 2.88 45.11 6.37
C ILE A 105 3.80 44.22 7.21
N ILE A 106 4.90 44.78 7.73
CA ILE A 106 5.84 44.03 8.57
C ILE A 106 5.14 43.48 9.82
N GLY A 107 4.25 44.27 10.42
CA GLY A 107 3.46 43.88 11.59
C GLY A 107 2.63 42.63 11.32
N VAL A 108 1.82 42.64 10.26
CA VAL A 108 1.00 41.49 9.88
C VAL A 108 1.85 40.29 9.50
N ILE A 109 2.89 40.46 8.68
CA ILE A 109 3.74 39.34 8.25
C ILE A 109 4.46 38.70 9.44
N VAL A 110 5.09 39.50 10.30
CA VAL A 110 5.90 38.95 11.39
C VAL A 110 5.01 38.40 12.50
N PHE A 111 4.03 39.18 12.97
CA PHE A 111 3.26 38.84 14.17
C PHE A 111 1.93 38.14 13.86
N GLY A 112 1.34 38.36 12.68
CA GLY A 112 0.11 37.69 12.25
C GLY A 112 0.38 36.38 11.49
N GLU A 113 1.48 36.31 10.73
CA GLU A 113 1.72 35.16 9.84
C GLU A 113 2.92 34.30 10.24
N VAL A 114 4.15 34.78 10.04
CA VAL A 114 5.37 33.97 10.13
C VAL A 114 5.60 33.42 11.54
N THR A 115 5.56 34.27 12.57
CA THR A 115 5.85 33.85 13.95
C THR A 115 4.78 32.88 14.48
N PRO A 116 3.47 33.16 14.32
CA PRO A 116 2.43 32.22 14.75
C PRO A 116 2.51 30.86 14.05
N LYS A 117 2.83 30.83 12.74
CA LYS A 117 3.03 29.55 12.02
C LYS A 117 4.25 28.79 12.54
N ALA A 118 5.35 29.48 12.81
CA ALA A 118 6.54 28.85 13.38
C ALA A 118 6.24 28.20 14.74
N ILE A 119 5.48 28.87 15.61
CA ILE A 119 5.07 28.31 16.91
C ILE A 119 4.13 27.11 16.71
N ALA A 120 3.20 27.20 15.77
CA ALA A 120 2.27 26.12 15.44
C ALA A 120 2.95 24.82 14.98
N LEU A 121 4.11 24.92 14.32
CA LEU A 121 4.91 23.75 13.94
C LEU A 121 5.56 23.05 15.14
N ILE A 122 5.89 23.81 16.20
CA ILE A 122 6.58 23.27 17.38
C ILE A 122 5.56 22.59 18.31
N ILE A 123 4.38 23.20 18.50
CA ILE A 123 3.33 22.72 19.42
C ILE A 123 1.96 22.62 18.73
N PRO A 124 1.79 21.73 17.75
CA PRO A 124 0.58 21.65 16.93
C PRO A 124 -0.66 21.26 17.75
N TYR A 125 -0.55 20.26 18.62
CA TYR A 125 -1.72 19.76 19.36
C TYR A 125 -2.35 20.79 20.31
N PRO A 126 -1.59 21.47 21.20
CA PRO A 126 -2.16 22.50 22.05
C PRO A 126 -2.88 23.61 21.27
N ILE A 127 -2.27 24.11 20.19
CA ILE A 127 -2.85 25.20 19.39
C ILE A 127 -4.11 24.74 18.67
N ALA A 128 -4.06 23.57 18.02
CA ALA A 128 -5.24 23.00 17.37
C ALA A 128 -6.37 22.75 18.37
N SER A 129 -6.06 22.21 19.55
CA SER A 129 -7.04 21.94 20.60
C SER A 129 -7.74 23.21 21.10
N LEU A 130 -7.00 24.32 21.25
CA LEU A 130 -7.54 25.63 21.60
C LEU A 130 -8.42 26.19 20.48
N ALA A 131 -8.03 25.99 19.23
CA ALA A 131 -8.73 26.48 18.05
C ALA A 131 -9.97 25.64 17.68
N ALA A 132 -10.08 24.40 18.16
CA ALA A 132 -11.09 23.43 17.74
C ALA A 132 -12.53 23.95 17.89
N LEU A 133 -12.88 24.49 19.05
CA LEU A 133 -14.22 25.01 19.33
C LEU A 133 -14.55 26.28 18.54
N PRO A 134 -13.70 27.34 18.56
CA PRO A 134 -13.90 28.53 17.74
C PRO A 134 -14.06 28.20 16.26
N LEU A 135 -13.19 27.34 15.71
CA LEU A 135 -13.21 27.00 14.29
C LEU A 135 -14.45 26.20 13.90
N LYS A 136 -14.94 25.30 14.75
CA LYS A 136 -16.21 24.59 14.50
C LYS A 136 -17.39 25.56 14.39
N LEU A 137 -17.45 26.55 15.29
CA LEU A 137 -18.49 27.56 15.23
C LEU A 137 -18.38 28.43 13.97
N ILE A 138 -17.17 28.89 13.65
CA ILE A 138 -16.90 29.71 12.47
C ILE A 138 -17.25 28.93 11.19
N GLN A 139 -16.81 27.68 11.07
CA GLN A 139 -17.13 26.83 9.92
C GLN A 139 -18.64 26.63 9.77
N GLN A 140 -19.39 26.47 10.87
CA GLN A 140 -20.85 26.34 10.82
C GLN A 140 -21.52 27.64 10.33
N ILE A 141 -21.05 28.81 10.79
CA ILE A 141 -21.57 30.12 10.39
C ILE A 141 -21.26 30.41 8.92
N PHE A 142 -20.04 30.12 8.47
CA PHE A 142 -19.57 30.40 7.10
C PHE A 142 -19.85 29.28 6.09
N SER A 143 -20.41 28.15 6.53
CA SER A 143 -20.82 27.03 5.67
C SER A 143 -21.59 27.44 4.40
N PRO A 144 -22.66 28.29 4.45
CA PRO A 144 -23.37 28.70 3.24
C PRO A 144 -22.50 29.47 2.25
N LEU A 145 -21.56 30.29 2.74
CA LEU A 145 -20.62 31.01 1.91
C LEU A 145 -19.62 30.07 1.26
N VAL A 146 -19.10 29.09 2.00
CA VAL A 146 -18.15 28.09 1.48
C VAL A 146 -18.81 27.25 0.39
N ILE A 147 -20.05 26.80 0.57
CA ILE A 147 -20.80 26.04 -0.44
C ILE A 147 -20.98 26.88 -1.72
N PHE A 148 -21.26 28.18 -1.58
CA PHE A 148 -21.36 29.09 -2.71
C PHE A 148 -20.02 29.24 -3.45
N LEU A 149 -18.91 29.40 -2.72
CA LEU A 149 -17.57 29.49 -3.32
C LEU A 149 -17.14 28.18 -4.00
N GLU A 150 -17.46 27.03 -3.41
CA GLU A 150 -17.27 25.72 -4.05
C GLU A 150 -18.04 25.63 -5.37
N GLY A 151 -19.31 26.08 -5.39
CA GLY A 151 -20.13 26.13 -6.60
C GLY A 151 -19.54 27.02 -7.69
N LEU A 152 -19.02 28.19 -7.33
CA LEU A 152 -18.32 29.08 -8.27
C LEU A 152 -17.05 28.43 -8.83
N SER A 153 -16.23 27.81 -7.98
CA SER A 153 -15.03 27.10 -8.43
C SER A 153 -15.39 25.96 -9.39
N HIS A 154 -16.45 25.19 -9.08
CA HIS A 154 -16.88 24.09 -9.93
C HIS A 154 -17.39 24.58 -11.28
N SER A 155 -18.22 25.63 -11.29
CA SER A 155 -18.72 26.25 -12.53
C SER A 155 -17.59 26.80 -13.41
N LEU A 156 -16.54 27.38 -12.81
CA LEU A 156 -15.35 27.81 -13.53
C LEU A 156 -14.61 26.61 -14.12
N LEU A 157 -14.34 25.56 -13.33
CA LEU A 157 -13.65 24.35 -13.81
C LEU A 157 -14.42 23.63 -14.92
N GLU A 158 -15.75 23.60 -14.85
CA GLU A 158 -16.61 23.11 -15.93
C GLU A 158 -16.49 23.97 -17.19
N SER A 159 -16.44 25.28 -17.06
CA SER A 159 -16.28 26.21 -18.19
C SER A 159 -14.94 26.01 -18.93
N PHE A 160 -13.91 25.55 -18.22
CA PHE A 160 -12.59 25.19 -18.77
C PHE A 160 -12.46 23.71 -19.17
N GLY A 161 -13.50 22.89 -19.01
CA GLY A 161 -13.47 21.45 -19.37
C GLY A 161 -12.69 20.55 -18.42
N TRP A 162 -12.33 21.03 -17.23
CA TRP A 162 -11.52 20.31 -16.23
C TRP A 162 -12.34 19.54 -15.19
N ALA A 163 -13.67 19.51 -15.32
CA ALA A 163 -14.58 18.93 -14.32
C ALA A 163 -14.74 17.40 -14.38
N LYS A 164 -14.15 16.70 -15.36
CA LYS A 164 -14.19 15.24 -15.36
C LYS A 164 -13.26 14.70 -14.29
N LYS A 165 -13.82 14.33 -13.14
CA LYS A 165 -13.23 13.36 -12.21
C LYS A 165 -12.88 12.13 -13.06
N LYS A 166 -11.61 11.98 -13.42
CA LYS A 166 -11.12 10.77 -14.06
C LYS A 166 -11.38 9.64 -13.06
N PRO A 167 -11.97 8.50 -13.46
CA PRO A 167 -11.94 7.32 -12.59
C PRO A 167 -10.47 7.08 -12.25
N MET A 168 -10.19 6.99 -10.95
CA MET A 168 -8.84 6.86 -10.44
C MET A 168 -8.24 5.60 -11.03
N ASP A 169 -7.08 5.72 -11.65
CA ASP A 169 -6.38 4.56 -12.19
C ASP A 169 -5.90 3.66 -11.05
N ILE A 170 -5.74 2.36 -11.28
CA ILE A 170 -5.19 1.43 -10.28
C ILE A 170 -3.81 1.92 -9.83
N GLN A 171 -3.03 2.50 -10.75
CA GLN A 171 -1.74 3.10 -10.45
C GLN A 171 -1.85 4.33 -9.52
N GLU A 172 -2.84 5.21 -9.74
CA GLU A 172 -3.09 6.37 -8.86
C GLU A 172 -3.52 5.91 -7.45
N ILE A 173 -4.28 4.82 -7.35
CA ILE A 173 -4.64 4.20 -6.06
C ILE A 173 -3.40 3.68 -5.34
N LYS A 174 -2.49 2.98 -6.05
CA LYS A 174 -1.22 2.50 -5.49
C LYS A 174 -0.34 3.66 -5.01
N GLU A 175 -0.21 4.73 -5.80
CA GLU A 175 0.55 5.94 -5.43
C GLU A 175 -0.04 6.63 -4.18
N MET A 176 -1.37 6.75 -4.10
CA MET A 176 -2.04 7.24 -2.90
C MET A 176 -1.73 6.36 -1.68
N MET A 177 -1.77 5.04 -1.83
CA MET A 177 -1.46 4.11 -0.75
C MET A 177 -0.01 4.22 -0.26
N GLU A 178 0.96 4.36 -1.17
CA GLU A 178 2.35 4.61 -0.80
C GLU A 178 2.51 5.94 -0.04
N SER A 179 1.77 6.98 -0.46
CA SER A 179 1.76 8.26 0.24
C SER A 179 1.17 8.17 1.65
N GLU A 180 0.18 7.28 1.87
CA GLU A 180 -0.42 7.02 3.19
C GLU A 180 0.42 6.07 4.06
N ARG A 181 1.20 5.17 3.45
CA ARG A 181 2.24 4.38 4.12
C ARG A 181 3.30 5.30 4.74
N ALA A 182 3.68 6.38 4.03
CA ALA A 182 4.57 7.41 4.56
C ALA A 182 3.97 8.22 5.72
N ARG A 183 2.63 8.23 5.87
CA ARG A 183 1.91 8.85 6.99
C ARG A 183 1.60 7.88 8.15
N GLU A 184 2.13 6.65 8.12
CA GLU A 184 1.89 5.59 9.11
C GLU A 184 0.40 5.21 9.33
N PHE A 185 -0.47 5.49 8.34
CA PHE A 185 -1.87 5.09 8.40
C PHE A 185 -2.07 3.60 8.10
N LEU A 186 -1.20 3.02 7.28
CA LEU A 186 -1.19 1.63 6.84
C LEU A 186 0.13 0.99 7.25
N LYS A 187 0.08 -0.19 7.88
CA LYS A 187 1.30 -0.94 8.16
C LYS A 187 1.91 -1.45 6.85
N PRO A 188 3.24 -1.63 6.79
CA PRO A 188 3.91 -2.13 5.58
C PRO A 188 3.28 -3.37 4.94
N HIS A 189 2.92 -4.37 5.76
CA HIS A 189 2.29 -5.60 5.27
C HIS A 189 0.85 -5.38 4.79
N GLU A 190 0.07 -4.52 5.46
CA GLU A 190 -1.31 -4.21 5.06
C GLU A 190 -1.33 -3.52 3.68
N ALA A 191 -0.35 -2.66 3.41
CA ALA A 191 -0.19 -2.00 2.11
C ALA A 191 0.24 -2.97 1.00
N GLU A 192 1.13 -3.92 1.32
CA GLU A 192 1.60 -4.96 0.41
C GLU A 192 0.45 -5.88 -0.04
N PHE A 193 -0.34 -6.40 0.91
CA PHE A 193 -1.52 -7.22 0.60
C PHE A 193 -2.54 -6.52 -0.30
N ILE A 194 -2.81 -5.23 -0.05
CA ILE A 194 -3.78 -4.49 -0.87
C ILE A 194 -3.20 -4.23 -2.28
N ALA A 195 -1.89 -3.98 -2.40
CA ALA A 195 -1.24 -3.82 -3.69
C ALA A 195 -1.31 -5.12 -4.52
N GLU A 196 -1.01 -6.27 -3.90
CA GLU A 196 -1.12 -7.61 -4.50
C GLU A 196 -2.56 -7.93 -4.91
N ALA A 197 -3.54 -7.59 -4.06
CA ALA A 197 -4.96 -7.77 -4.40
C ALA A 197 -5.41 -6.93 -5.62
N LEU A 198 -4.81 -5.75 -5.83
CA LEU A 198 -5.05 -4.92 -7.01
C LEU A 198 -4.41 -5.49 -8.28
N ASP A 199 -3.33 -6.26 -8.15
CA ASP A 199 -2.64 -6.91 -9.28
C ASP A 199 -3.42 -8.09 -9.87
N LEU A 200 -4.35 -8.68 -9.12
CA LEU A 200 -5.22 -9.76 -9.60
C LEU A 200 -6.06 -9.41 -10.83
N GLU A 201 -6.35 -8.11 -11.03
CA GLU A 201 -7.09 -7.63 -12.20
C GLU A 201 -6.19 -7.56 -13.44
N LEU A 202 -4.87 -7.47 -13.24
CA LEU A 202 -3.85 -7.29 -14.27
C LEU A 202 -3.23 -8.62 -14.72
N ILE A 203 -3.09 -9.58 -13.81
CA ILE A 203 -2.47 -10.89 -14.09
C ILE A 203 -3.49 -11.82 -14.77
N GLN A 204 -3.06 -12.48 -15.85
CA GLN A 204 -3.88 -13.41 -16.60
C GLN A 204 -3.69 -14.86 -16.12
N ILE A 205 -4.72 -15.70 -16.30
CA ILE A 205 -4.68 -17.14 -15.97
C ILE A 205 -3.51 -17.84 -16.66
N LYS A 206 -3.15 -17.45 -17.89
CA LYS A 206 -1.99 -18.01 -18.61
C LYS A 206 -0.65 -17.87 -17.87
N GLU A 207 -0.53 -16.89 -16.98
CA GLU A 207 0.73 -16.59 -16.27
C GLU A 207 0.91 -17.52 -15.05
N VAL A 208 -0.19 -18.06 -14.52
CA VAL A 208 -0.22 -18.88 -13.30
C VAL A 208 -0.60 -20.35 -13.59
N MET A 209 -1.21 -20.64 -14.74
CA MET A 209 -1.62 -22.00 -15.10
C MET A 209 -0.44 -22.98 -15.20
N ILE A 210 -0.71 -24.25 -14.94
CA ILE A 210 0.19 -25.36 -15.32
C ILE A 210 0.05 -25.59 -16.82
N PRO A 211 1.09 -25.32 -17.65
CA PRO A 211 0.97 -25.41 -19.10
C PRO A 211 0.76 -26.85 -19.56
N ARG A 212 0.04 -27.06 -20.66
CA ARG A 212 -0.35 -28.41 -21.16
C ARG A 212 0.80 -29.44 -21.19
N VAL A 213 2.01 -28.99 -21.50
CA VAL A 213 3.20 -29.85 -21.63
C VAL A 213 3.71 -30.39 -20.30
N GLN A 214 3.27 -29.78 -19.19
CA GLN A 214 3.57 -30.20 -17.81
C GLN A 214 2.40 -30.91 -17.17
N VAL A 215 1.22 -30.92 -17.81
CA VAL A 215 0.02 -31.54 -17.26
C VAL A 215 0.10 -33.05 -17.42
N ILE A 216 -0.11 -33.74 -16.31
CA ILE A 216 -0.22 -35.19 -16.26
C ILE A 216 -1.67 -35.55 -16.50
N SER A 217 -1.98 -36.03 -17.70
CA SER A 217 -3.31 -36.41 -18.15
C SER A 217 -3.42 -37.92 -18.38
N ILE A 218 -4.66 -38.39 -18.45
CA ILE A 218 -4.99 -39.81 -18.62
C ILE A 218 -5.74 -39.99 -19.94
N ASP A 219 -5.27 -40.91 -20.77
CA ASP A 219 -6.02 -41.36 -21.93
C ASP A 219 -7.21 -42.22 -21.49
N TRP A 220 -8.41 -41.88 -21.95
CA TRP A 220 -9.62 -42.64 -21.69
C TRP A 220 -9.49 -44.13 -22.04
N ASP A 221 -8.83 -44.45 -23.15
CA ASP A 221 -8.76 -45.83 -23.65
C ASP A 221 -7.70 -46.67 -22.92
N GLU A 222 -6.74 -46.02 -22.26
CA GLU A 222 -5.69 -46.68 -21.44
C GLU A 222 -6.01 -46.67 -19.93
N ALA A 223 -7.07 -45.98 -19.52
CA ALA A 223 -7.46 -45.76 -18.14
C ALA A 223 -7.98 -47.04 -17.44
N ASN A 224 -7.07 -47.91 -17.02
CA ASN A 224 -7.34 -49.02 -16.11
C ASN A 224 -6.86 -48.73 -14.68
N TYR A 225 -7.29 -49.56 -13.73
CA TYR A 225 -6.96 -49.36 -12.31
C TYR A 225 -5.45 -49.38 -12.04
N GLU A 226 -4.70 -50.31 -12.64
CA GLU A 226 -3.26 -50.43 -12.42
C GLU A 226 -2.49 -49.20 -12.94
N TYR A 227 -2.89 -48.67 -14.10
CA TYR A 227 -2.31 -47.47 -14.71
C TYR A 227 -2.57 -46.22 -13.87
N ILE A 228 -3.82 -46.02 -13.43
CA ILE A 228 -4.17 -44.90 -12.56
C ILE A 228 -3.44 -45.02 -11.21
N TYR A 229 -3.37 -46.23 -10.65
CA TYR A 229 -2.66 -46.50 -9.41
C TYR A 229 -1.17 -46.15 -9.51
N SER A 230 -0.51 -46.50 -10.62
CA SER A 230 0.91 -46.20 -10.83
C SER A 230 1.16 -44.69 -10.96
N LEU A 231 0.35 -43.99 -11.77
CA LEU A 231 0.37 -42.52 -11.91
C LEU A 231 0.20 -41.80 -10.57
N MET A 232 -0.76 -42.26 -9.76
CA MET A 232 -1.00 -41.70 -8.44
C MET A 232 0.15 -41.92 -7.48
N LYS A 233 0.79 -43.09 -7.54
CA LYS A 233 1.93 -43.41 -6.69
C LYS A 233 3.15 -42.55 -7.03
N GLU A 234 3.33 -42.26 -8.32
CA GLU A 234 4.43 -41.45 -8.83
C GLU A 234 4.23 -39.95 -8.56
N HIS A 235 3.09 -39.39 -8.98
CA HIS A 235 2.88 -37.94 -9.02
C HIS A 235 2.05 -37.38 -7.87
N ARG A 236 1.27 -38.23 -7.20
CA ARG A 236 0.49 -37.89 -5.99
C ARG A 236 -0.51 -36.73 -6.14
N HIS A 237 -0.99 -36.45 -7.36
CA HIS A 237 -2.04 -35.46 -7.56
C HIS A 237 -3.40 -36.00 -7.10
N SER A 238 -4.27 -35.09 -6.64
CA SER A 238 -5.64 -35.45 -6.25
C SER A 238 -6.57 -35.58 -7.47
N TYR A 239 -6.27 -34.86 -8.55
CA TYR A 239 -7.10 -34.73 -9.75
C TYR A 239 -6.26 -34.86 -11.02
N TYR A 240 -6.82 -35.52 -12.04
CA TYR A 240 -6.15 -35.74 -13.32
C TYR A 240 -7.11 -35.45 -14.47
N PRO A 241 -6.76 -34.61 -15.46
CA PRO A 241 -7.55 -34.46 -16.67
C PRO A 241 -7.59 -35.77 -17.45
N VAL A 242 -8.77 -36.17 -17.91
CA VAL A 242 -8.97 -37.33 -18.76
C VAL A 242 -9.36 -36.84 -20.15
N TYR A 243 -8.62 -37.26 -21.16
CA TYR A 243 -8.88 -36.92 -22.55
C TYR A 243 -9.30 -38.14 -23.36
N ARG A 244 -9.86 -37.91 -24.55
CA ARG A 244 -10.23 -38.99 -25.47
C ARG A 244 -9.85 -38.64 -26.89
N GLU A 245 -9.21 -39.57 -27.61
CA GLU A 245 -8.68 -39.43 -28.98
C GLU A 245 -7.52 -38.42 -29.10
N ASN A 246 -7.67 -37.21 -28.56
CA ASN A 246 -6.66 -36.16 -28.54
C ASN A 246 -6.65 -35.46 -27.17
N ILE A 247 -5.47 -35.00 -26.72
CA ILE A 247 -5.29 -34.24 -25.48
C ILE A 247 -6.09 -32.93 -25.44
N ASP A 248 -6.42 -32.37 -26.61
CA ASP A 248 -7.30 -31.19 -26.70
C ASP A 248 -8.75 -31.50 -26.31
N ASN A 249 -9.16 -32.78 -26.33
CA ASN A 249 -10.51 -33.22 -26.03
C ASN A 249 -10.60 -33.77 -24.60
N ILE A 250 -10.61 -32.87 -23.62
CA ILE A 250 -10.81 -33.22 -22.21
C ILE A 250 -12.27 -33.62 -21.97
N VAL A 251 -12.49 -34.89 -21.64
CA VAL A 251 -13.83 -35.45 -21.38
C VAL A 251 -14.23 -35.40 -19.90
N GLY A 252 -13.27 -35.18 -19.00
CA GLY A 252 -13.55 -34.93 -17.59
C GLY A 252 -12.31 -34.89 -16.70
N ILE A 253 -12.53 -34.79 -15.40
CA ILE A 253 -11.49 -34.70 -14.38
C ILE A 253 -11.65 -35.88 -13.42
N LEU A 254 -10.66 -36.76 -13.38
CA LEU A 254 -10.65 -37.94 -12.52
C LEU A 254 -10.29 -37.56 -11.10
N LYS A 255 -11.07 -38.02 -10.13
CA LYS A 255 -10.73 -37.95 -8.70
C LYS A 255 -9.87 -39.15 -8.29
N GLY A 256 -8.55 -39.00 -8.33
CA GLY A 256 -7.62 -40.12 -8.09
C GLY A 256 -7.82 -40.80 -6.73
N LYS A 257 -7.92 -40.02 -5.65
CA LYS A 257 -8.04 -40.56 -4.28
C LYS A 257 -9.27 -41.46 -4.08
N GLU A 258 -10.40 -41.15 -4.72
CA GLU A 258 -11.63 -41.94 -4.61
C GLU A 258 -11.52 -43.30 -5.32
N CYS A 259 -10.73 -43.36 -6.40
CA CYS A 259 -10.45 -44.59 -7.14
C CYS A 259 -9.76 -45.65 -6.26
N LEU A 260 -8.82 -45.24 -5.39
CA LEU A 260 -8.04 -46.16 -4.54
C LEU A 260 -8.88 -46.87 -3.48
N LEU A 261 -9.95 -46.23 -2.99
CA LEU A 261 -10.77 -46.74 -1.90
C LEU A 261 -11.69 -47.90 -2.31
N LYS A 262 -12.03 -47.99 -3.59
CA LYS A 262 -13.01 -48.97 -4.12
C LYS A 262 -12.38 -50.30 -4.54
N GLY A 263 -11.08 -50.31 -4.82
CA GLY A 263 -10.34 -51.51 -5.24
C GLY A 263 -10.59 -51.92 -6.70
N GLU A 264 -9.80 -52.88 -7.18
CA GLU A 264 -9.68 -53.25 -8.61
C GLU A 264 -10.93 -53.93 -9.20
N LYS A 265 -11.68 -54.70 -8.41
CA LYS A 265 -12.68 -55.66 -8.93
C LYS A 265 -13.95 -55.03 -9.56
N ASP A 266 -14.19 -53.73 -9.36
CA ASP A 266 -15.36 -53.02 -9.89
C ASP A 266 -15.00 -51.61 -10.42
N PHE A 267 -13.77 -51.44 -10.94
CA PHE A 267 -13.32 -50.13 -11.42
C PHE A 267 -14.06 -49.69 -12.70
N SER A 268 -14.77 -48.55 -12.61
CA SER A 268 -15.35 -47.84 -13.74
C SER A 268 -14.94 -46.38 -13.70
N LEU A 269 -14.15 -45.95 -14.69
CA LEU A 269 -13.64 -44.57 -14.79
C LEU A 269 -14.77 -43.52 -14.70
N LYS A 270 -15.91 -43.81 -15.31
CA LYS A 270 -17.10 -42.93 -15.33
C LYS A 270 -17.61 -42.56 -13.94
N GLU A 271 -17.47 -43.45 -12.96
CA GLU A 271 -17.98 -43.23 -11.61
C GLU A 271 -17.18 -42.19 -10.82
N PHE A 272 -15.95 -41.92 -11.24
CA PHE A 272 -15.01 -41.04 -10.56
C PHE A 272 -14.68 -39.77 -11.35
N LEU A 273 -15.35 -39.57 -12.49
CA LEU A 273 -15.17 -38.42 -13.35
C LEU A 273 -16.09 -37.26 -12.96
N LEU A 274 -15.49 -36.08 -12.78
CA LEU A 274 -16.19 -34.81 -12.73
C LEU A 274 -16.29 -34.23 -14.15
N PRO A 275 -17.37 -33.50 -14.47
CA PRO A 275 -17.44 -32.76 -15.73
C PRO A 275 -16.32 -31.69 -15.77
N PRO A 276 -15.69 -31.47 -16.94
CA PRO A 276 -14.67 -30.44 -17.08
C PRO A 276 -15.32 -29.06 -17.10
N PHE A 277 -14.70 -28.10 -16.42
CA PHE A 277 -15.10 -26.70 -16.46
C PHE A 277 -13.99 -25.89 -17.09
N TYR A 278 -14.35 -25.04 -18.04
CA TYR A 278 -13.41 -24.34 -18.89
C TYR A 278 -13.27 -22.86 -18.50
N ILE A 279 -12.04 -22.37 -18.50
CA ILE A 279 -11.70 -20.96 -18.32
C ILE A 279 -10.74 -20.53 -19.43
N SER A 280 -10.86 -19.29 -19.90
CA SER A 280 -9.95 -18.76 -20.92
C SER A 280 -8.61 -18.39 -20.31
N GLU A 281 -7.51 -18.65 -21.02
CA GLU A 281 -6.17 -18.25 -20.60
C GLU A 281 -5.99 -16.73 -20.45
N TYR A 282 -6.84 -15.94 -21.11
CA TYR A 282 -6.83 -14.47 -21.07
C TYR A 282 -7.70 -13.88 -19.96
N SER A 283 -8.45 -14.71 -19.24
CA SER A 283 -9.20 -14.26 -18.06
C SER A 283 -8.21 -13.79 -17.00
N ASN A 284 -8.59 -12.78 -16.22
CA ASN A 284 -7.78 -12.33 -15.09
C ASN A 284 -7.97 -13.23 -13.87
N LEU A 285 -7.06 -13.14 -12.92
CA LEU A 285 -7.10 -13.94 -11.71
C LEU A 285 -8.31 -13.60 -10.83
N SER A 286 -8.75 -12.33 -10.80
CA SER A 286 -9.96 -11.92 -10.07
C SER A 286 -11.21 -12.67 -10.58
N TYR A 287 -11.35 -12.83 -11.90
CA TYR A 287 -12.38 -13.68 -12.50
C TYR A 287 -12.16 -15.16 -12.16
N GLY A 288 -10.92 -15.64 -12.15
CA GLY A 288 -10.57 -17.00 -11.73
C GLY A 288 -11.06 -17.34 -10.31
N ILE A 289 -10.85 -16.45 -9.34
CA ILE A 289 -11.36 -16.61 -7.96
C ILE A 289 -12.89 -16.72 -7.96
N LEU A 290 -13.57 -15.83 -8.69
CA LEU A 290 -15.04 -15.85 -8.80
C LEU A 290 -15.53 -17.15 -9.43
N PHE A 291 -14.86 -17.61 -10.49
CA PHE A 291 -15.16 -18.87 -11.18
C PHE A 291 -15.10 -20.06 -10.21
N PHE A 292 -14.02 -20.19 -9.44
CA PHE A 292 -13.88 -21.28 -8.46
C PHE A 292 -14.93 -21.20 -7.34
N LYS A 293 -15.23 -19.99 -6.87
CA LYS A 293 -16.26 -19.75 -5.84
C LYS A 293 -17.65 -20.14 -6.31
N GLU A 294 -18.02 -19.82 -7.55
CA GLU A 294 -19.34 -20.10 -8.11
C GLU A 294 -19.50 -21.57 -8.52
N LYS A 295 -18.50 -22.12 -9.22
CA LYS A 295 -18.56 -23.49 -9.75
C LYS A 295 -18.29 -24.54 -8.69
N LYS A 296 -17.57 -24.19 -7.61
CA LYS A 296 -17.16 -25.11 -6.53
C LYS A 296 -16.43 -26.34 -7.07
N VAL A 297 -15.50 -26.11 -7.98
CA VAL A 297 -14.70 -27.14 -8.65
C VAL A 297 -13.27 -27.14 -8.11
N PRO A 298 -12.58 -28.29 -8.10
CA PRO A 298 -11.21 -28.35 -7.61
C PRO A 298 -10.16 -27.87 -8.63
N MET A 299 -10.49 -27.92 -9.92
CA MET A 299 -9.60 -27.63 -11.03
C MET A 299 -10.41 -27.12 -12.22
N ALA A 300 -9.82 -26.20 -12.99
CA ALA A 300 -10.35 -25.71 -14.25
C ALA A 300 -9.43 -26.11 -15.41
N ILE A 301 -10.03 -26.38 -16.56
CA ILE A 301 -9.34 -26.63 -17.83
C ILE A 301 -9.16 -25.29 -18.53
N VAL A 302 -7.91 -24.92 -18.80
CA VAL A 302 -7.58 -23.66 -19.47
C VAL A 302 -7.57 -23.87 -20.98
N VAL A 303 -8.26 -22.98 -21.70
CA VAL A 303 -8.39 -23.04 -23.16
C VAL A 303 -7.92 -21.76 -23.84
N ASP A 304 -7.40 -21.94 -25.06
CA ASP A 304 -7.06 -20.85 -25.97
C ASP A 304 -8.32 -20.33 -26.71
N GLU A 305 -8.14 -19.37 -27.63
CA GLU A 305 -9.25 -18.78 -28.41
C GLU A 305 -9.87 -19.73 -29.43
N TYR A 306 -9.16 -20.81 -29.76
CA TYR A 306 -9.63 -21.84 -30.69
C TYR A 306 -10.30 -23.01 -29.94
N GLY A 307 -10.34 -22.96 -28.60
CA GLY A 307 -10.87 -24.01 -27.75
C GLY A 307 -9.90 -25.17 -27.52
N GLY A 308 -8.62 -25.00 -27.88
CA GLY A 308 -7.55 -25.96 -27.64
C GLY A 308 -7.13 -26.00 -26.17
N PHE A 309 -6.64 -27.16 -25.72
CA PHE A 309 -6.20 -27.35 -24.34
C PHE A 309 -4.86 -26.67 -24.10
N SER A 310 -4.86 -25.63 -23.27
CA SER A 310 -3.68 -24.81 -22.96
C SER A 310 -3.02 -25.19 -21.64
N GLY A 311 -3.80 -25.73 -20.69
CA GLY A 311 -3.29 -26.13 -19.39
C GLY A 311 -4.40 -26.33 -18.36
N ILE A 312 -4.02 -26.38 -17.09
CA ILE A 312 -4.95 -26.43 -15.96
C ILE A 312 -4.60 -25.34 -14.96
N VAL A 313 -5.59 -24.91 -14.19
CA VAL A 313 -5.39 -24.00 -13.06
C VAL A 313 -6.26 -24.46 -11.91
N THR A 314 -5.82 -24.23 -10.68
CA THR A 314 -6.55 -24.48 -9.45
C THR A 314 -6.74 -23.19 -8.65
N LEU A 315 -7.61 -23.21 -7.64
CA LEU A 315 -7.72 -22.08 -6.73
C LEU A 315 -6.43 -21.88 -5.92
N GLU A 316 -5.70 -22.96 -5.62
CA GLU A 316 -4.43 -22.91 -4.90
C GLU A 316 -3.40 -22.11 -5.70
N ASP A 317 -3.25 -22.38 -7.01
CA ASP A 317 -2.31 -21.66 -7.87
C ASP A 317 -2.64 -20.14 -7.91
N ILE A 318 -3.93 -19.79 -8.00
CA ILE A 318 -4.36 -18.38 -8.01
C ILE A 318 -4.10 -17.71 -6.65
N MET A 319 -4.31 -18.45 -5.56
CA MET A 319 -4.11 -17.94 -4.21
C MET A 319 -2.61 -17.83 -3.87
N GLU A 320 -1.75 -18.66 -4.47
CA GLU A 320 -0.29 -18.55 -4.36
C GLU A 320 0.21 -17.21 -4.91
N GLU A 321 -0.42 -16.68 -5.97
CA GLU A 321 -0.08 -15.36 -6.51
C GLU A 321 -0.47 -14.21 -5.56
N VAL A 322 -1.52 -14.37 -4.76
CA VAL A 322 -2.03 -13.34 -3.82
C VAL A 322 -1.33 -13.36 -2.48
N PHE A 323 -1.00 -14.54 -1.98
CA PHE A 323 -0.51 -14.72 -0.60
C PHE A 323 0.95 -15.18 -0.55
N GLY A 324 1.59 -15.41 -1.70
CA GLY A 324 2.78 -16.26 -1.78
C GLY A 324 2.43 -17.72 -1.51
N GLU A 325 3.43 -18.60 -1.34
CA GLU A 325 3.23 -20.02 -0.98
C GLU A 325 2.31 -20.14 0.26
N ILE A 326 1.01 -20.41 0.03
CA ILE A 326 0.08 -20.81 1.09
C ILE A 326 0.48 -22.20 1.47
N GLN A 327 1.12 -22.34 2.63
CA GLN A 327 1.54 -23.63 3.17
C GLN A 327 0.31 -24.53 3.33
N ASP A 328 0.21 -25.55 2.47
CA ASP A 328 -0.82 -26.57 2.60
C ASP A 328 -0.47 -27.48 3.80
N GLU A 329 -1.46 -27.95 4.56
CA GLU A 329 -1.23 -28.87 5.70
C GLU A 329 -0.66 -30.23 5.21
N PHE A 330 -0.76 -30.51 3.91
CA PHE A 330 -0.22 -31.69 3.23
C PHE A 330 1.05 -31.41 2.43
N ASP A 331 1.48 -30.16 2.33
CA ASP A 331 2.83 -29.88 1.89
C ASP A 331 3.77 -30.53 2.89
N LYS A 332 4.49 -31.56 2.43
CA LYS A 332 5.66 -31.99 3.17
C LYS A 332 6.46 -30.71 3.38
N PRO A 333 6.77 -30.36 4.65
CA PRO A 333 7.38 -29.08 4.97
C PRO A 333 8.53 -28.90 4.01
N PHE A 334 8.48 -27.89 3.12
CA PHE A 334 9.55 -27.70 2.15
C PHE A 334 10.83 -27.36 2.91
N GLU A 335 11.53 -28.45 3.15
CA GLU A 335 12.93 -28.67 3.44
C GLU A 335 13.57 -27.67 4.38
N LYS A 336 13.45 -28.01 5.68
CA LYS A 336 14.48 -27.77 6.68
C LYS A 336 15.86 -27.88 6.03
N VAL A 337 16.75 -26.98 6.41
CA VAL A 337 18.20 -27.11 6.26
C VAL A 337 18.61 -28.58 6.19
N LYS A 338 19.02 -29.04 5.01
CA LYS A 338 19.40 -30.43 4.79
C LYS A 338 20.89 -30.56 5.05
N ARG A 339 21.24 -31.05 6.23
CA ARG A 339 22.62 -31.42 6.55
C ARG A 339 23.03 -32.61 5.68
N ILE A 340 23.93 -32.38 4.72
CA ILE A 340 24.53 -33.47 3.93
C ILE A 340 25.59 -34.16 4.81
N HIS A 341 26.51 -33.39 5.38
CA HIS A 341 27.63 -33.84 6.23
C HIS A 341 27.83 -32.87 7.41
N GLU A 342 28.77 -33.16 8.32
CA GLU A 342 29.00 -32.32 9.50
C GLU A 342 29.19 -30.83 9.19
N ASN A 343 29.85 -30.54 8.07
CA ASN A 343 30.22 -29.20 7.63
C ASN A 343 29.57 -28.80 6.28
N LEU A 344 28.54 -29.50 5.82
CA LEU A 344 27.93 -29.27 4.51
C LEU A 344 26.41 -29.32 4.58
N PHE A 345 25.75 -28.24 4.18
CA PHE A 345 24.31 -28.04 4.31
C PHE A 345 23.71 -27.53 3.00
N ILE A 346 22.53 -28.02 2.62
CA ILE A 346 21.69 -27.36 1.61
C ILE A 346 20.66 -26.52 2.35
N ILE A 347 20.60 -25.24 2.02
CA ILE A 347 19.70 -24.28 2.67
C ILE A 347 18.83 -23.59 1.63
N PRO A 348 17.62 -23.15 2.03
CA PRO A 348 16.79 -22.34 1.17
C PRO A 348 17.30 -20.89 1.17
N GLY A 349 17.14 -20.19 0.04
CA GLY A 349 17.64 -18.82 -0.07
C GLY A 349 16.82 -17.79 0.73
N ASN A 350 15.61 -18.13 1.16
CA ASN A 350 14.80 -17.31 2.06
C ASN A 350 15.14 -17.52 3.56
N LEU A 351 16.05 -18.45 3.89
CA LEU A 351 16.51 -18.66 5.28
C LEU A 351 16.99 -17.32 5.87
N SER A 352 16.58 -17.02 7.11
CA SER A 352 17.04 -15.80 7.77
C SER A 352 18.54 -15.91 8.09
N LEU A 353 19.24 -14.78 8.07
CA LEU A 353 20.67 -14.78 8.43
C LEU A 353 20.88 -15.16 9.90
N ARG A 354 19.92 -14.90 10.79
CA ARG A 354 19.95 -15.34 12.18
C ARG A 354 19.87 -16.86 12.30
N ASP A 355 18.96 -17.50 11.56
CA ASP A 355 18.85 -18.96 11.54
C ASP A 355 20.11 -19.60 10.93
N LEU A 356 20.73 -18.92 9.96
CA LEU A 356 22.01 -19.35 9.40
C LEU A 356 23.17 -19.20 10.41
N GLU A 357 23.22 -18.12 11.18
CA GLU A 357 24.19 -17.92 12.27
C GLU A 357 24.06 -19.00 13.34
N GLU A 358 22.83 -19.29 13.78
CA GLU A 358 22.52 -20.37 14.73
C GLU A 358 22.91 -21.73 14.17
N LEU A 359 22.62 -21.98 12.88
CA LEU A 359 22.96 -23.25 12.23
C LEU A 359 24.48 -23.48 12.14
N LEU A 360 25.24 -22.43 11.85
CA LEU A 360 26.68 -22.52 11.62
C LEU A 360 27.50 -22.29 12.90
N GLU A 361 26.89 -21.74 13.95
CA GLU A 361 27.53 -21.22 15.15
C GLU A 361 28.63 -20.19 14.81
N ILE A 362 28.41 -19.37 13.78
CA ILE A 362 29.35 -18.36 13.27
C ILE A 362 28.60 -17.03 13.14
N PRO A 363 29.11 -15.92 13.71
CA PRO A 363 28.50 -14.61 13.53
C PRO A 363 28.67 -14.12 12.09
N ILE A 364 27.62 -13.55 11.51
CA ILE A 364 27.58 -13.02 10.14
C ILE A 364 27.29 -11.52 10.23
N ASP A 365 28.12 -10.67 9.65
CA ASP A 365 27.82 -9.23 9.59
C ASP A 365 26.67 -8.96 8.61
N HIS A 366 25.53 -8.51 9.14
CA HIS A 366 24.30 -8.31 8.38
C HIS A 366 23.54 -7.04 8.79
N THR A 367 24.16 -5.87 8.62
CA THR A 367 23.57 -4.56 8.99
C THR A 367 22.47 -4.04 8.05
N LYS A 368 22.33 -4.58 6.83
CA LYS A 368 21.36 -4.08 5.82
C LYS A 368 20.53 -5.17 5.12
N VAL A 369 20.69 -6.44 5.51
CA VAL A 369 20.09 -7.57 4.80
C VAL A 369 19.61 -8.62 5.80
N THR A 370 18.51 -9.30 5.49
CA THR A 370 17.82 -10.21 6.44
C THR A 370 17.87 -11.69 6.02
N THR A 371 18.08 -11.99 4.74
CA THR A 371 18.01 -13.36 4.19
C THR A 371 19.32 -13.78 3.50
N VAL A 372 19.51 -15.10 3.36
CA VAL A 372 20.65 -15.69 2.66
C VAL A 372 20.74 -15.23 1.21
N SER A 373 19.62 -15.24 0.46
CA SER A 373 19.59 -14.75 -0.92
C SER A 373 20.00 -13.29 -1.00
N GLY A 374 19.47 -12.44 -0.11
CA GLY A 374 19.84 -11.03 -0.09
C GLY A 374 21.33 -10.85 0.20
N TRP A 375 21.86 -11.64 1.13
CA TRP A 375 23.27 -11.54 1.54
C TRP A 375 24.20 -11.95 0.40
N ILE A 376 23.87 -13.03 -0.31
CA ILE A 376 24.60 -13.46 -1.53
C ILE A 376 24.60 -12.34 -2.57
N CYS A 377 23.44 -11.74 -2.86
CA CYS A 377 23.34 -10.62 -3.81
C CYS A 377 24.21 -9.43 -3.39
N SER A 378 24.22 -9.09 -2.09
CA SER A 378 25.01 -7.98 -1.56
C SER A 378 26.52 -8.17 -1.71
N LYS A 379 26.99 -9.43 -1.79
CA LYS A 379 28.42 -9.77 -1.93
C LYS A 379 28.88 -9.90 -3.37
N LEU A 380 27.97 -10.25 -4.29
CA LEU A 380 28.32 -10.46 -5.69
C LEU A 380 28.34 -9.16 -6.52
N ASP A 381 27.72 -8.07 -6.03
CA ASP A 381 27.57 -6.78 -6.74
C ASP A 381 27.02 -6.92 -8.18
N ARG A 382 26.28 -8.00 -8.41
CA ARG A 382 25.55 -8.37 -9.64
C ARG A 382 24.47 -9.39 -9.30
N LEU A 383 23.60 -9.69 -10.26
CA LEU A 383 22.57 -10.73 -10.10
C LEU A 383 23.21 -12.12 -9.92
N PRO A 384 22.70 -12.93 -8.97
CA PRO A 384 23.23 -14.25 -8.69
C PRO A 384 22.89 -15.22 -9.82
N GLN A 385 23.83 -16.09 -10.15
CA GLN A 385 23.70 -17.16 -11.12
C GLN A 385 24.05 -18.50 -10.46
N ARG A 386 23.51 -19.59 -11.01
CA ARG A 386 23.86 -20.94 -10.58
C ARG A 386 25.38 -21.15 -10.72
N GLY A 387 26.01 -21.65 -9.67
CA GLY A 387 27.45 -21.87 -9.58
C GLY A 387 28.25 -20.70 -8.99
N ASP A 388 27.61 -19.57 -8.70
CA ASP A 388 28.27 -18.47 -7.99
C ASP A 388 28.65 -18.90 -6.57
N VAL A 389 29.86 -18.53 -6.15
CA VAL A 389 30.39 -18.85 -4.81
C VAL A 389 30.73 -17.56 -4.06
N VAL A 390 30.15 -17.39 -2.88
CA VAL A 390 30.47 -16.32 -1.94
C VAL A 390 31.26 -16.92 -0.79
N ARG A 391 32.48 -16.42 -0.56
CA ARG A 391 33.38 -16.91 0.49
C ARG A 391 33.47 -15.93 1.66
N CYS A 392 33.43 -16.47 2.86
CA CYS A 392 33.78 -15.80 4.11
C CYS A 392 34.92 -16.56 4.79
N GLN A 393 35.49 -15.97 5.84
CA GLN A 393 36.62 -16.56 6.56
C GLN A 393 36.29 -17.97 7.09
N SER A 394 35.06 -18.21 7.55
CA SER A 394 34.67 -19.44 8.24
C SER A 394 33.68 -20.33 7.49
N PHE A 395 33.16 -19.90 6.33
CA PHE A 395 32.27 -20.71 5.49
C PHE A 395 32.22 -20.18 4.05
N GLU A 396 31.83 -21.03 3.10
CA GLU A 396 31.49 -20.65 1.73
C GLU A 396 30.04 -21.05 1.38
N ILE A 397 29.39 -20.23 0.56
CA ILE A 397 28.04 -20.47 0.06
C ILE A 397 28.08 -20.52 -1.47
N GLU A 398 27.67 -21.65 -2.06
CA GLU A 398 27.53 -21.85 -3.50
C GLU A 398 26.05 -21.82 -3.91
N VAL A 399 25.72 -21.07 -4.95
CA VAL A 399 24.35 -20.95 -5.49
C VAL A 399 24.01 -22.21 -6.28
N ILE A 400 23.07 -23.02 -5.78
CA ILE A 400 22.61 -24.24 -6.46
C ILE A 400 21.50 -23.92 -7.47
N ARG A 401 20.58 -23.01 -7.11
CA ARG A 401 19.41 -22.69 -7.93
C ARG A 401 18.96 -21.24 -7.73
N THR A 402 18.52 -20.63 -8.83
CA THR A 402 17.92 -19.30 -8.88
C THR A 402 16.54 -19.36 -9.55
N LYS A 403 15.59 -18.52 -9.13
CA LYS A 403 14.31 -18.23 -9.82
C LYS A 403 14.17 -16.71 -9.84
N GLU A 404 13.89 -16.12 -10.99
CA GLU A 404 13.68 -14.65 -11.14
C GLU A 404 14.73 -13.80 -10.41
N HIS A 405 16.01 -14.11 -10.64
CA HIS A 405 17.15 -13.40 -10.06
C HIS A 405 17.30 -13.49 -8.52
N ARG A 406 16.51 -14.34 -7.86
CA ARG A 406 16.64 -14.68 -6.43
C ARG A 406 17.22 -16.07 -6.26
N VAL A 407 18.09 -16.25 -5.27
CA VAL A 407 18.61 -17.57 -4.91
C VAL A 407 17.50 -18.34 -4.22
N THR A 408 17.13 -19.51 -4.74
CA THR A 408 16.12 -20.39 -4.12
C THR A 408 16.79 -21.49 -3.31
N ARG A 409 17.99 -21.96 -3.72
CA ARG A 409 18.80 -22.92 -2.95
C ARG A 409 20.28 -22.59 -3.00
N ALA A 410 20.94 -22.77 -1.87
CA ALA A 410 22.39 -22.64 -1.75
C ALA A 410 23.01 -23.81 -0.98
N LEU A 411 24.26 -24.13 -1.30
CA LEU A 411 25.10 -25.11 -0.63
C LEU A 411 26.04 -24.36 0.30
N VAL A 412 25.96 -24.59 1.61
CA VAL A 412 26.86 -23.97 2.59
C VAL A 412 27.86 -24.99 3.07
N ARG A 413 29.14 -24.61 3.02
CA ARG A 413 30.26 -25.41 3.53
C ARG A 413 31.01 -24.64 4.62
N LYS A 414 31.08 -25.20 5.83
CA LYS A 414 31.91 -24.67 6.92
C LYS A 414 33.39 -24.94 6.59
N ILE A 415 34.20 -23.90 6.58
CA ILE A 415 35.64 -24.00 6.35
C ILE A 415 36.28 -24.25 7.71
N LYS A 416 36.97 -25.37 7.88
CA LYS A 416 37.78 -25.60 9.08
C LYS A 416 39.02 -24.71 8.97
N ASP A 417 39.24 -23.84 9.94
CA ASP A 417 40.53 -23.17 10.10
C ASP A 417 41.62 -24.24 10.21
N HIS A 418 42.53 -24.28 9.25
CA HIS A 418 43.86 -24.78 9.51
C HIS A 418 44.57 -23.68 10.32
N VAL A 419 44.87 -24.02 11.57
CA VAL A 419 45.78 -23.30 12.48
C VAL A 419 46.98 -22.74 11.73
#